data_AF-A0A949S2L5-F1
#
_entry.id   AF-A0A949S2L5-F1
#
_cell.length_a   1.000
_cell.length_b   1.000
_cell.length_c   1.000
_cell.angle_alpha   90.00
_cell.angle_beta   90.00
_cell.angle_gamma   90.00
#
_symmetry.space_group_name_H-M   'P 1'
#
loop_
_entity.id
_entity.type
_entity.pdbx_description
1 polymer ?
#
loop_
_entity_poly.entity_id
_entity_poly.type
_entity_poly.pdbx_seq_one_letter_code
_entity_poly.pdbx_strand_id
1 'polypeptide(L)'
;MNYKLLLILVVAIGFTGNVFSQDSEGLTRKQMRDNAFVIWSGTKTTMTFFELASYCAPVFWYSPDEPELRLTSGKNIKIPTYFGFENPSDSPVVYYQIIKIIKDGKVKGSVMQKDYSDLNKSTIDISKIKGFEIDYNHYYKFEAGLGGHNHDTEQSQFKYLISKYKKNDTTYFKIIFIQATAKAHALSWYDNIYVVDTTAFETKLPFNILVEEGKHASCTDMNGDGMYTPGYDVNQRVNDAWGVRDVIRTGNLFSSTFESYMQKTRKPEHRVFPPLPEDSPHRKKNSVNGIYAPRNAVYQLRPMPSYKKAAPDKTLMHDMESYSVKAWPVVTDDYKKVLDWFESDLFINSLGISYRYDDKNSGISFTFPLLVVKNIEVPIVGGWLLNRIYIQDKKFRDFGYNLLITSSASAFLSPYFSAGLEVDKSETGTNESGEPVFEKKTDFTMETGIKLRANVTYSPLKFLSVLSKFWGVRLGIKNKGFPAINHLNYTLEIGAGVW
;
A
#
# COMPACT_ATOMS: atom_id res chain seq x y z
N MET A 1 25.00 6.90 -6.43
CA MET A 1 25.05 5.70 -7.31
C MET A 1 23.97 5.87 -8.37
N ASN A 2 24.33 5.86 -9.66
CA ASN A 2 23.53 6.41 -10.77
C ASN A 2 22.28 5.56 -11.11
N TYR A 3 21.10 6.21 -11.11
CA TYR A 3 19.78 5.66 -11.48
C TYR A 3 19.67 5.13 -12.92
N LYS A 4 20.68 5.35 -13.77
CA LYS A 4 20.77 4.75 -15.10
C LYS A 4 20.95 3.22 -15.06
N LEU A 5 21.53 2.64 -14.00
CA LEU A 5 21.82 1.19 -13.98
C LEU A 5 20.58 0.30 -13.76
N LEU A 6 19.59 0.76 -12.99
CA LEU A 6 18.37 -0.01 -12.74
C LEU A 6 17.45 -0.01 -13.99
N LEU A 7 17.42 1.12 -14.72
CA LEU A 7 16.71 1.25 -15.99
C LEU A 7 17.36 0.40 -17.10
N ILE A 8 18.69 0.30 -17.12
CA ILE A 8 19.40 -0.60 -18.04
C ILE A 8 19.05 -2.06 -17.72
N LEU A 9 18.83 -2.45 -16.47
CA LEU A 9 18.52 -3.85 -16.15
C LEU A 9 17.07 -4.27 -16.49
N VAL A 10 16.10 -3.36 -16.40
CA VAL A 10 14.69 -3.62 -16.75
C VAL A 10 14.45 -3.50 -18.26
N VAL A 11 15.21 -2.63 -18.96
CA VAL A 11 15.11 -2.48 -20.42
C VAL A 11 16.02 -3.47 -21.18
N ALA A 12 17.14 -3.92 -20.60
CA ALA A 12 18.03 -4.91 -21.25
C ALA A 12 17.50 -6.36 -21.26
N ILE A 13 16.41 -6.67 -20.55
CA ILE A 13 15.75 -7.98 -20.68
C ILE A 13 15.03 -8.11 -22.05
N GLY A 14 14.91 -7.00 -22.80
CA GLY A 14 14.26 -6.99 -24.12
C GLY A 14 15.13 -7.34 -25.33
N PHE A 15 16.46 -7.41 -25.24
CA PHE A 15 17.32 -7.62 -26.43
C PHE A 15 18.60 -8.39 -26.11
N THR A 16 18.64 -9.68 -26.48
CA THR A 16 19.76 -10.40 -27.15
C THR A 16 19.44 -11.91 -27.22
N GLY A 17 19.54 -12.49 -28.41
CA GLY A 17 19.20 -13.87 -28.72
C GLY A 17 20.39 -14.82 -28.86
N ASN A 18 20.08 -16.13 -28.71
CA ASN A 18 20.77 -17.39 -29.10
C ASN A 18 22.20 -17.60 -28.52
N VAL A 19 22.66 -18.78 -28.06
CA VAL A 19 22.74 -20.14 -28.64
C VAL A 19 23.10 -21.19 -27.52
N PHE A 20 22.73 -22.48 -27.68
CA PHE A 20 23.08 -23.71 -26.89
C PHE A 20 22.47 -23.88 -25.48
N SER A 21 22.00 -25.04 -24.98
CA SER A 21 21.95 -26.44 -25.45
C SER A 21 20.73 -27.18 -24.85
N GLN A 22 20.52 -28.39 -25.35
CA GLN A 22 19.42 -29.36 -25.13
C GLN A 22 19.25 -29.99 -23.73
N ASP A 23 17.99 -30.37 -23.49
CA ASP A 23 17.43 -31.60 -22.89
C ASP A 23 17.70 -31.96 -21.41
N SER A 24 16.86 -31.43 -20.51
CA SER A 24 15.86 -32.17 -19.68
C SER A 24 15.38 -31.31 -18.50
N GLU A 25 14.24 -31.67 -17.94
CA GLU A 25 13.22 -30.80 -17.32
C GLU A 25 13.64 -30.00 -16.08
N GLY A 26 13.72 -28.68 -16.25
CA GLY A 26 13.75 -27.68 -15.18
C GLY A 26 13.80 -26.28 -15.78
N LEU A 27 12.93 -25.37 -15.36
CA LEU A 27 13.00 -23.97 -15.80
C LEU A 27 14.35 -23.38 -15.36
N THR A 28 15.13 -22.83 -16.29
CA THR A 28 16.39 -22.13 -15.94
C THR A 28 16.09 -20.91 -15.05
N ARG A 29 17.02 -20.48 -14.20
CA ARG A 29 16.87 -19.24 -13.40
C ARG A 29 16.50 -18.02 -14.26
N LYS A 30 16.99 -17.96 -15.50
CA LYS A 30 16.63 -16.94 -16.48
C LYS A 30 15.15 -17.06 -16.91
N GLN A 31 14.66 -18.25 -17.22
CA GLN A 31 13.25 -18.47 -17.56
C GLN A 31 12.30 -18.27 -16.38
N MET A 32 12.73 -18.58 -15.15
CA MET A 32 11.99 -18.22 -13.94
C MET A 32 11.89 -16.71 -13.81
N ARG A 33 13.00 -15.98 -13.94
CA ARG A 33 13.02 -14.52 -13.93
C ARG A 33 12.14 -13.89 -15.02
N ASP A 34 12.16 -14.42 -16.23
CA ASP A 34 11.41 -13.86 -17.37
C ASP A 34 9.89 -14.12 -17.29
N ASN A 35 9.44 -15.00 -16.38
CA ASN A 35 8.03 -15.40 -16.24
C ASN A 35 7.48 -15.32 -14.81
N ALA A 36 8.28 -15.04 -13.78
CA ALA A 36 7.88 -15.06 -12.37
C ALA A 36 6.66 -14.19 -12.08
N PHE A 37 6.47 -13.13 -12.86
CA PHE A 37 5.40 -12.14 -12.67
C PHE A 37 4.38 -12.14 -13.81
N VAL A 38 4.44 -13.11 -14.74
CA VAL A 38 3.56 -13.14 -15.91
C VAL A 38 2.29 -13.91 -15.58
N ILE A 39 1.15 -13.21 -15.55
CA ILE A 39 -0.18 -13.82 -15.34
C ILE A 39 -0.71 -14.47 -16.62
N TRP A 40 -0.39 -13.88 -17.77
CA TRP A 40 -0.86 -14.36 -19.06
C TRP A 40 0.13 -14.03 -20.18
N SER A 41 0.20 -14.89 -21.18
CA SER A 41 0.97 -14.67 -22.40
C SER A 41 0.26 -15.27 -23.60
N GLY A 42 0.10 -14.51 -24.69
CA GLY A 42 -0.58 -14.98 -25.89
C GLY A 42 -0.53 -14.02 -27.07
N THR A 43 -1.21 -14.36 -28.16
CA THR A 43 -1.27 -13.55 -29.39
C THR A 43 -2.51 -12.67 -29.49
N LYS A 44 -3.51 -12.90 -28.62
CA LYS A 44 -4.76 -12.15 -28.59
C LYS A 44 -4.47 -10.67 -28.33
N THR A 45 -4.96 -9.79 -29.20
CA THR A 45 -4.79 -8.33 -29.07
C THR A 45 -5.93 -7.66 -28.33
N THR A 46 -7.09 -8.31 -28.26
CA THR A 46 -8.31 -7.75 -27.67
C THR A 46 -8.85 -8.71 -26.62
N MET A 47 -9.20 -8.19 -25.44
CA MET A 47 -9.86 -8.96 -24.38
C MET A 47 -11.15 -8.28 -23.98
N THR A 48 -12.14 -9.05 -23.52
CA THR A 48 -13.23 -8.47 -22.76
C THR A 48 -12.74 -8.01 -21.38
N PHE A 49 -13.46 -7.08 -20.75
CA PHE A 49 -13.15 -6.63 -19.40
C PHE A 49 -13.23 -7.79 -18.41
N PHE A 50 -14.23 -8.67 -18.58
CA PHE A 50 -14.36 -9.87 -17.76
C PHE A 50 -13.19 -10.84 -17.92
N GLU A 51 -12.76 -11.11 -19.16
CA GLU A 51 -11.59 -11.97 -19.41
C GLU A 51 -10.33 -11.39 -18.76
N LEU A 52 -10.05 -10.09 -18.99
CA LEU A 52 -8.89 -9.42 -18.41
C LEU A 52 -8.91 -9.46 -16.88
N ALA A 53 -10.07 -9.15 -16.28
CA ALA A 53 -10.26 -9.20 -14.85
C ALA A 53 -10.11 -10.62 -14.30
N SER A 54 -10.61 -11.63 -14.99
CA SER A 54 -10.52 -13.04 -14.55
C SER A 54 -9.08 -13.54 -14.51
N TYR A 55 -8.24 -13.13 -15.46
CA TYR A 55 -6.81 -13.44 -15.43
C TYR A 55 -6.11 -12.84 -14.21
N CYS A 56 -6.44 -11.60 -13.88
CA CYS A 56 -5.75 -10.80 -12.87
C CYS A 56 -6.30 -11.00 -11.45
N ALA A 57 -7.32 -11.84 -11.29
CA ALA A 57 -8.09 -11.93 -10.06
C ALA A 57 -7.32 -12.70 -8.96
N PRO A 58 -7.31 -12.21 -7.71
CA PRO A 58 -6.53 -12.80 -6.64
C PRO A 58 -7.21 -14.02 -5.99
N VAL A 59 -6.43 -14.78 -5.22
CA VAL A 59 -6.92 -15.77 -4.26
C VAL A 59 -7.09 -15.09 -2.90
N PHE A 60 -8.24 -15.30 -2.25
CA PHE A 60 -8.48 -14.80 -0.89
C PHE A 60 -8.27 -15.91 0.13
N TRP A 61 -7.59 -15.58 1.23
CA TRP A 61 -7.34 -16.45 2.36
C TRP A 61 -8.00 -15.89 3.62
N TYR A 62 -8.95 -16.62 4.17
CA TYR A 62 -9.66 -16.20 5.38
C TYR A 62 -9.02 -16.73 6.65
N SER A 63 -9.07 -15.92 7.71
CA SER A 63 -8.81 -16.40 9.07
C SER A 63 -9.71 -17.62 9.37
N PRO A 64 -9.19 -18.68 10.01
CA PRO A 64 -9.97 -19.85 10.35
C PRO A 64 -11.19 -19.56 11.23
N ASP A 65 -11.16 -18.49 12.01
CA ASP A 65 -12.26 -18.13 12.92
C ASP A 65 -13.07 -16.93 12.42
N GLU A 66 -12.94 -16.55 11.14
CA GLU A 66 -13.75 -15.50 10.51
C GLU A 66 -15.25 -15.71 10.84
N PRO A 67 -15.91 -14.79 11.57
CA PRO A 67 -17.29 -14.97 12.00
C PRO A 67 -18.26 -15.31 10.86
N GLU A 68 -18.08 -14.73 9.67
CA GLU A 68 -18.92 -15.02 8.52
C GLU A 68 -18.64 -16.38 7.86
N LEU A 69 -17.46 -17.00 8.10
CA LEU A 69 -17.22 -18.38 7.67
C LEU A 69 -18.13 -19.36 8.40
N ARG A 70 -18.54 -19.08 9.65
CA ARG A 70 -19.37 -19.99 10.48
C ARG A 70 -18.82 -21.42 10.53
N LEU A 71 -17.50 -21.54 10.67
CA LEU A 71 -16.76 -22.82 10.67
C LEU A 71 -16.87 -23.61 9.34
N THR A 72 -17.34 -22.99 8.26
CA THR A 72 -17.33 -23.59 6.92
C THR A 72 -15.96 -23.49 6.29
N SER A 73 -15.64 -24.46 5.43
CA SER A 73 -14.39 -24.52 4.69
C SER A 73 -14.59 -25.14 3.30
N GLY A 74 -13.58 -25.03 2.47
CA GLY A 74 -13.55 -25.59 1.13
C GLY A 74 -14.63 -25.02 0.22
N LYS A 75 -15.39 -25.89 -0.45
CA LYS A 75 -16.46 -25.49 -1.38
C LYS A 75 -17.67 -24.81 -0.71
N ASN A 76 -17.79 -24.95 0.60
CA ASN A 76 -18.94 -24.45 1.34
C ASN A 76 -18.82 -22.98 1.71
N ILE A 77 -17.64 -22.38 1.56
CA ILE A 77 -17.41 -20.95 1.81
C ILE A 77 -18.28 -20.12 0.88
N LYS A 78 -18.98 -19.12 1.43
CA LYS A 78 -19.87 -18.19 0.72
C LYS A 78 -19.46 -16.73 0.84
N ILE A 79 -18.31 -16.45 1.45
CA ILE A 79 -17.75 -15.09 1.59
C ILE A 79 -16.55 -14.88 0.65
N PRO A 80 -16.39 -13.68 0.08
CA PRO A 80 -17.26 -12.51 0.25
C PRO A 80 -18.61 -12.74 -0.42
N THR A 81 -19.65 -12.02 -0.03
CA THR A 81 -21.03 -12.23 -0.49
C THR A 81 -21.44 -11.20 -1.55
N TYR A 82 -22.60 -11.43 -2.18
CA TYR A 82 -23.23 -10.47 -3.07
C TYR A 82 -23.91 -9.32 -2.30
N PHE A 83 -24.07 -8.15 -2.94
CA PHE A 83 -24.81 -7.02 -2.37
C PHE A 83 -26.31 -7.33 -2.31
N GLY A 84 -27.00 -6.86 -1.26
CA GLY A 84 -28.40 -7.25 -0.99
C GLY A 84 -29.43 -6.91 -2.08
N PHE A 85 -29.11 -5.99 -3.00
CA PHE A 85 -29.95 -5.59 -4.13
C PHE A 85 -29.69 -6.41 -5.41
N GLU A 86 -28.72 -7.33 -5.41
CA GLU A 86 -28.40 -8.18 -6.55
C GLU A 86 -29.05 -9.56 -6.49
N ASN A 87 -28.99 -10.27 -7.62
CA ASN A 87 -29.37 -11.67 -7.68
C ASN A 87 -28.51 -12.49 -6.70
N PRO A 88 -29.15 -13.32 -5.86
CA PRO A 88 -28.45 -14.23 -4.96
C PRO A 88 -27.43 -15.13 -5.65
N SER A 89 -26.39 -15.49 -4.91
CA SER A 89 -25.32 -16.37 -5.36
C SER A 89 -25.08 -17.47 -4.34
N ASP A 90 -25.05 -18.72 -4.82
CA ASP A 90 -24.59 -19.88 -4.05
C ASP A 90 -23.07 -20.01 -4.05
N SER A 91 -22.34 -19.03 -4.53
CA SER A 91 -20.87 -18.98 -4.49
C SER A 91 -20.43 -17.62 -3.98
N PRO A 92 -19.20 -17.51 -3.43
CA PRO A 92 -18.66 -16.20 -3.09
C PRO A 92 -18.69 -15.25 -4.28
N VAL A 93 -18.75 -13.95 -4.04
CA VAL A 93 -18.82 -12.91 -5.07
C VAL A 93 -17.72 -11.88 -4.82
N VAL A 94 -16.98 -11.56 -5.87
CA VAL A 94 -15.96 -10.52 -5.89
C VAL A 94 -16.25 -9.58 -7.04
N TYR A 95 -16.09 -8.28 -6.80
CA TYR A 95 -16.40 -7.25 -7.78
C TYR A 95 -15.15 -6.62 -8.36
N TYR A 96 -15.03 -6.54 -9.68
CA TYR A 96 -13.90 -5.85 -10.32
C TYR A 96 -14.26 -4.46 -10.85
N GLN A 97 -13.27 -3.58 -10.88
CA GLN A 97 -13.32 -2.28 -11.54
C GLN A 97 -11.98 -1.97 -12.20
N ILE A 98 -11.95 -1.78 -13.52
CA ILE A 98 -10.75 -1.24 -14.19
C ILE A 98 -10.75 0.26 -13.96
N ILE A 99 -9.75 0.76 -13.23
CA ILE A 99 -9.72 2.16 -12.75
C ILE A 99 -8.98 3.06 -13.73
N LYS A 100 -7.83 2.59 -14.22
CA LYS A 100 -6.95 3.37 -15.08
C LYS A 100 -6.38 2.50 -16.19
N ILE A 101 -6.27 3.09 -17.37
CA ILE A 101 -5.58 2.51 -18.53
C ILE A 101 -4.51 3.48 -18.99
N ILE A 102 -3.28 2.97 -19.13
CA ILE A 102 -2.15 3.71 -19.65
C ILE A 102 -2.02 3.37 -21.13
N LYS A 103 -2.34 4.34 -21.99
CA LYS A 103 -2.27 4.16 -23.45
C LYS A 103 -0.82 4.24 -23.93
N ASP A 104 -0.49 3.46 -24.95
CA ASP A 104 0.74 3.65 -25.70
C ASP A 104 0.62 4.91 -26.56
N GLY A 105 1.33 5.98 -26.16
CA GLY A 105 1.30 7.28 -26.84
C GLY A 105 1.73 7.24 -28.31
N LYS A 106 2.35 6.15 -28.78
CA LYS A 106 2.69 5.94 -30.20
C LYS A 106 1.50 5.48 -31.05
N VAL A 107 0.41 5.03 -30.43
CA VAL A 107 -0.71 4.40 -31.13
C VAL A 107 -1.93 5.31 -31.17
N LYS A 108 -2.52 5.49 -32.36
CA LYS A 108 -3.74 6.28 -32.57
C LYS A 108 -5.00 5.44 -32.32
N GLY A 109 -6.11 6.13 -32.06
CA GLY A 109 -7.44 5.52 -31.89
C GLY A 109 -7.82 5.21 -30.44
N SER A 110 -9.01 4.63 -30.28
CA SER A 110 -9.52 4.17 -28.99
C SER A 110 -8.81 2.90 -28.53
N VAL A 111 -8.56 2.81 -27.23
CA VAL A 111 -8.01 1.61 -26.55
C VAL A 111 -9.10 0.66 -26.06
N MET A 112 -10.36 1.11 -26.06
CA MET A 112 -11.49 0.33 -25.57
C MET A 112 -12.74 0.53 -26.43
N GLN A 113 -13.57 -0.51 -26.50
CA GLN A 113 -14.92 -0.45 -27.04
C GLN A 113 -15.90 -0.69 -25.89
N LYS A 114 -16.76 0.30 -25.66
CA LYS A 114 -17.70 0.32 -24.56
C LYS A 114 -18.99 -0.41 -24.93
N ASP A 115 -19.38 -1.37 -24.10
CA ASP A 115 -20.73 -1.92 -24.09
C ASP A 115 -21.48 -1.30 -22.91
N TYR A 116 -22.41 -0.40 -23.21
CA TYR A 116 -23.21 0.31 -22.19
C TYR A 116 -24.31 -0.57 -21.56
N SER A 117 -24.61 -1.73 -22.15
CA SER A 117 -25.59 -2.67 -21.63
C SER A 117 -24.97 -3.66 -20.65
N ASP A 118 -23.71 -4.05 -20.87
CA ASP A 118 -22.99 -5.01 -20.04
C ASP A 118 -21.49 -4.70 -20.01
N LEU A 119 -21.00 -4.24 -18.86
CA LEU A 119 -19.59 -3.90 -18.68
C LEU A 119 -18.67 -5.11 -18.91
N ASN A 120 -19.15 -6.33 -18.66
CA ASN A 120 -18.36 -7.55 -18.91
C ASN A 120 -17.97 -7.70 -20.37
N LYS A 121 -18.84 -7.26 -21.30
CA LYS A 121 -18.66 -7.37 -22.76
C LYS A 121 -17.85 -6.23 -23.36
N SER A 122 -17.60 -5.17 -22.60
CA SER A 122 -16.70 -4.11 -23.03
C SER A 122 -15.32 -4.70 -23.32
N THR A 123 -14.67 -4.24 -24.38
CA THR A 123 -13.37 -4.79 -24.80
C THR A 123 -12.26 -3.77 -24.67
N ILE A 124 -11.05 -4.27 -24.43
CA ILE A 124 -9.80 -3.52 -24.37
C ILE A 124 -8.82 -4.11 -25.39
N ASP A 125 -8.18 -3.23 -26.15
CA ASP A 125 -7.12 -3.58 -27.10
C ASP A 125 -5.77 -3.47 -26.38
N ILE A 126 -5.28 -4.61 -25.88
CA ILE A 126 -4.02 -4.69 -25.15
C ILE A 126 -2.81 -4.37 -26.02
N SER A 127 -2.96 -4.38 -27.35
CA SER A 127 -1.87 -3.96 -28.25
C SER A 127 -1.60 -2.45 -28.23
N LYS A 128 -2.55 -1.66 -27.69
CA LYS A 128 -2.51 -0.20 -27.62
C LYS A 128 -2.24 0.36 -26.23
N ILE A 129 -1.99 -0.48 -25.22
CA ILE A 129 -1.79 -0.05 -23.83
C ILE A 129 -0.42 -0.49 -23.31
N LYS A 130 0.06 0.17 -22.26
CA LYS A 130 1.30 -0.16 -21.55
C LYS A 130 1.06 -0.75 -20.17
N GLY A 131 -0.10 -0.48 -19.58
CA GLY A 131 -0.46 -0.97 -18.27
C GLY A 131 -1.86 -0.53 -17.88
N PHE A 132 -2.33 -1.08 -16.77
CA PHE A 132 -3.64 -0.75 -16.22
C PHE A 132 -3.66 -0.98 -14.71
N GLU A 133 -4.64 -0.36 -14.06
CA GLU A 133 -4.99 -0.56 -12.65
C GLU A 133 -6.38 -1.19 -12.57
N ILE A 134 -6.52 -2.18 -11.68
CA ILE A 134 -7.78 -2.87 -11.43
C ILE A 134 -7.99 -3.05 -9.93
N ASP A 135 -9.19 -2.76 -9.47
CA ASP A 135 -9.62 -2.99 -8.08
C ASP A 135 -10.50 -4.24 -8.03
N TYR A 136 -10.32 -5.05 -6.99
CA TYR A 136 -11.21 -6.13 -6.56
C TYR A 136 -11.81 -5.76 -5.22
N ASN A 137 -13.12 -5.56 -5.21
CA ASN A 137 -13.92 -5.20 -4.05
C ASN A 137 -14.61 -6.46 -3.54
N HIS A 138 -14.67 -6.61 -2.23
CA HIS A 138 -15.26 -7.76 -1.58
C HIS A 138 -16.13 -7.29 -0.43
N TYR A 139 -17.38 -7.77 -0.43
CA TYR A 139 -18.43 -7.29 0.45
C TYR A 139 -18.80 -8.35 1.48
N TYR A 140 -18.94 -7.90 2.72
CA TYR A 140 -19.35 -8.68 3.89
C TYR A 140 -20.61 -8.05 4.49
N LYS A 141 -21.46 -8.88 5.10
CA LYS A 141 -22.75 -8.41 5.63
C LYS A 141 -22.56 -7.59 6.89
N PHE A 142 -21.51 -7.87 7.66
CA PHE A 142 -21.17 -7.12 8.85
C PHE A 142 -19.69 -7.25 9.15
N GLU A 143 -19.15 -6.33 9.93
CA GLU A 143 -17.85 -6.49 10.58
C GLU A 143 -18.02 -6.75 12.09
N ALA A 144 -17.10 -7.52 12.66
CA ALA A 144 -17.04 -7.87 14.08
C ALA A 144 -15.79 -7.31 14.75
N GLY A 145 -15.94 -6.83 16.00
CA GLY A 145 -14.83 -6.28 16.79
C GLY A 145 -15.05 -4.81 17.13
N LEU A 146 -13.94 -4.09 17.37
CA LEU A 146 -14.02 -2.67 17.71
C LEU A 146 -14.58 -1.86 16.54
N GLY A 147 -15.65 -1.11 16.81
CA GLY A 147 -16.30 -0.25 15.82
C GLY A 147 -17.28 -0.96 14.87
N GLY A 148 -17.61 -2.23 15.14
CA GLY A 148 -18.46 -3.08 14.29
C GLY A 148 -19.74 -2.42 13.77
N HIS A 149 -20.00 -2.57 12.48
CA HIS A 149 -21.20 -2.13 11.79
C HIS A 149 -21.70 -3.15 10.76
N ASN A 150 -22.94 -2.95 10.29
CA ASN A 150 -23.46 -3.67 9.13
C ASN A 150 -22.85 -3.10 7.85
N HIS A 151 -22.72 -3.95 6.84
CA HIS A 151 -22.08 -3.66 5.55
C HIS A 151 -20.61 -3.32 5.72
N ASP A 152 -19.77 -4.16 5.13
CA ASP A 152 -18.34 -3.95 5.14
C ASP A 152 -17.82 -4.27 3.74
N THR A 153 -17.55 -3.23 2.96
CA THR A 153 -16.88 -3.38 1.67
C THR A 153 -15.41 -3.10 1.84
N GLU A 154 -14.59 -3.97 1.28
CA GLU A 154 -13.14 -3.89 1.35
C GLU A 154 -12.56 -3.98 -0.07
N GLN A 155 -11.31 -3.53 -0.23
CA GLN A 155 -10.71 -3.39 -1.56
C GLN A 155 -9.24 -3.81 -1.63
N SER A 156 -8.92 -4.57 -2.67
CA SER A 156 -7.54 -4.83 -3.10
C SER A 156 -7.31 -4.31 -4.52
N GLN A 157 -6.24 -3.54 -4.71
CA GLN A 157 -5.86 -2.92 -5.97
C GLN A 157 -4.62 -3.57 -6.56
N PHE A 158 -4.59 -3.72 -7.88
CA PHE A 158 -3.50 -4.34 -8.61
C PHE A 158 -3.06 -3.47 -9.79
N LYS A 159 -1.74 -3.40 -9.98
CA LYS A 159 -1.12 -2.77 -11.15
C LYS A 159 -0.48 -3.81 -12.05
N TYR A 160 -0.74 -3.67 -13.34
CA TYR A 160 -0.23 -4.57 -14.37
C TYR A 160 0.44 -3.81 -15.51
N LEU A 161 1.52 -4.37 -16.05
CA LEU A 161 2.18 -3.93 -17.28
C LEU A 161 1.87 -4.86 -18.44
N ILE A 162 1.78 -4.27 -19.63
CA ILE A 162 1.70 -5.00 -20.89
C ILE A 162 3.06 -4.94 -21.58
N SER A 163 3.65 -6.11 -21.81
CA SER A 163 4.88 -6.25 -22.61
C SER A 163 4.58 -6.93 -23.93
N LYS A 164 5.26 -6.49 -24.99
CA LYS A 164 5.16 -7.03 -26.34
C LYS A 164 6.49 -7.65 -26.72
N TYR A 165 6.46 -8.86 -27.28
CA TYR A 165 7.65 -9.51 -27.84
C TYR A 165 7.31 -10.20 -29.16
N LYS A 166 8.32 -10.49 -29.98
CA LYS A 166 8.18 -11.24 -31.22
C LYS A 166 8.88 -12.60 -31.08
N LYS A 167 8.23 -13.66 -31.58
CA LYS A 167 8.81 -15.00 -31.70
C LYS A 167 8.38 -15.56 -33.05
N ASN A 168 9.34 -15.88 -33.92
CA ASN A 168 9.11 -16.39 -35.28
C ASN A 168 8.08 -15.55 -36.06
N ASP A 169 8.34 -14.24 -36.16
CA ASP A 169 7.47 -13.21 -36.77
C ASP A 169 6.07 -13.02 -36.18
N THR A 170 5.66 -13.88 -35.25
CA THR A 170 4.41 -13.74 -34.52
C THR A 170 4.61 -12.79 -33.33
N THR A 171 3.70 -11.83 -33.19
CA THR A 171 3.68 -10.92 -32.04
C THR A 171 2.92 -11.55 -30.88
N TYR A 172 3.53 -11.51 -29.71
CA TYR A 172 2.94 -11.95 -28.45
C TYR A 172 2.89 -10.80 -27.44
N PHE A 173 1.95 -10.92 -26.53
CA PHE A 173 1.73 -10.00 -25.42
C PHE A 173 1.83 -10.75 -24.10
N LYS A 174 2.36 -10.09 -23.08
CA LYS A 174 2.38 -10.56 -21.69
C LYS A 174 1.65 -9.57 -20.81
N ILE A 175 0.85 -10.08 -19.87
CA ILE A 175 0.33 -9.32 -18.72
C ILE A 175 1.22 -9.63 -17.53
N ILE A 176 1.87 -8.60 -17.00
CA ILE A 176 2.89 -8.70 -15.95
C ILE A 176 2.38 -8.02 -14.70
N PHE A 177 2.28 -8.77 -13.61
CA PHE A 177 1.99 -8.26 -12.26
C PHE A 177 3.14 -7.38 -11.78
N ILE A 178 2.82 -6.24 -11.15
CA ILE A 178 3.83 -5.28 -10.68
C ILE A 178 3.61 -4.88 -9.23
N GLN A 179 2.36 -4.69 -8.81
CA GLN A 179 2.04 -4.23 -7.48
C GLN A 179 0.68 -4.76 -7.05
N ALA A 180 0.59 -5.18 -5.79
CA ALA A 180 -0.65 -5.39 -5.07
C ALA A 180 -0.73 -4.38 -3.92
N THR A 181 -1.91 -3.84 -3.69
CA THR A 181 -2.22 -2.90 -2.63
C THR A 181 -3.50 -3.36 -1.96
N ALA A 182 -3.38 -3.99 -0.81
CA ALA A 182 -4.53 -4.32 0.01
C ALA A 182 -4.87 -3.08 0.86
N LYS A 183 -6.01 -2.45 0.56
CA LYS A 183 -6.33 -1.14 1.11
C LYS A 183 -6.89 -1.25 2.53
N ALA A 184 -6.67 -0.20 3.30
CA ALA A 184 -7.32 -0.02 4.59
C ALA A 184 -8.38 1.08 4.49
N HIS A 185 -9.64 0.74 4.82
CA HIS A 185 -10.90 1.53 4.86
C HIS A 185 -10.88 3.08 4.79
N ALA A 186 -9.85 3.78 5.27
CA ALA A 186 -9.85 5.24 5.31
C ALA A 186 -8.51 5.93 5.04
N LEU A 187 -7.38 5.22 5.10
CA LEU A 187 -6.07 5.85 5.16
C LEU A 187 -5.05 5.06 4.37
N SER A 188 -4.64 5.62 3.23
CA SER A 188 -3.64 5.00 2.34
C SER A 188 -2.33 4.66 3.05
N TRP A 189 -2.04 5.29 4.19
CA TRP A 189 -0.86 4.98 4.99
C TRP A 189 -0.88 3.55 5.56
N TYR A 190 -2.06 3.00 5.85
CA TYR A 190 -2.22 1.63 6.34
C TYR A 190 -2.39 0.61 5.20
N ASP A 191 -2.30 1.05 3.94
CA ASP A 191 -2.34 0.12 2.83
C ASP A 191 -1.14 -0.82 2.88
N ASN A 192 -1.42 -2.11 2.81
CA ASN A 192 -0.41 -3.14 2.69
C ASN A 192 0.00 -3.25 1.22
N ILE A 193 1.22 -2.83 0.94
CA ILE A 193 1.70 -2.70 -0.44
C ILE A 193 2.86 -3.67 -0.68
N TYR A 194 2.65 -4.54 -1.66
CA TYR A 194 3.70 -5.36 -2.25
C TYR A 194 4.03 -4.82 -3.65
N VAL A 195 5.28 -4.44 -3.87
CA VAL A 195 5.82 -4.15 -5.20
C VAL A 195 6.76 -5.28 -5.59
N VAL A 196 6.69 -5.75 -6.84
CA VAL A 196 7.55 -6.82 -7.33
C VAL A 196 9.02 -6.51 -7.04
N ASP A 197 9.66 -7.43 -6.32
CA ASP A 197 11.10 -7.46 -6.13
C ASP A 197 11.71 -8.44 -7.14
N THR A 198 12.41 -7.91 -8.15
CA THR A 198 13.06 -8.72 -9.19
C THR A 198 14.19 -9.63 -8.69
N THR A 199 14.60 -9.48 -7.42
CA THR A 199 15.57 -10.35 -6.76
C THR A 199 14.91 -11.53 -6.04
N ALA A 200 13.59 -11.44 -5.77
CA ALA A 200 12.79 -12.51 -5.19
C ALA A 200 12.02 -13.27 -6.30
N PHE A 201 12.14 -14.59 -6.33
CA PHE A 201 11.48 -15.45 -7.34
C PHE A 201 10.31 -16.28 -6.78
N GLU A 202 9.89 -15.98 -5.55
CA GLU A 202 8.93 -16.78 -4.79
C GLU A 202 7.49 -16.30 -4.93
N THR A 203 7.25 -15.18 -5.63
CA THR A 203 5.91 -14.64 -5.84
C THR A 203 4.99 -15.68 -6.51
N LYS A 204 3.93 -16.08 -5.80
CA LYS A 204 2.92 -17.01 -6.31
C LYS A 204 1.79 -16.25 -6.99
N LEU A 205 1.53 -16.64 -8.23
CA LEU A 205 0.40 -16.18 -9.03
C LEU A 205 -0.64 -17.30 -9.24
N PRO A 206 -1.96 -17.00 -9.22
CA PRO A 206 -2.57 -15.67 -9.02
C PRO A 206 -2.25 -15.15 -7.62
N PHE A 207 -2.16 -13.82 -7.48
CA PHE A 207 -1.65 -13.20 -6.26
C PHE A 207 -2.58 -13.50 -5.07
N ASN A 208 -2.04 -13.56 -3.85
CA ASN A 208 -2.79 -13.96 -2.67
C ASN A 208 -3.05 -12.75 -1.76
N ILE A 209 -4.25 -12.69 -1.22
CA ILE A 209 -4.71 -11.66 -0.27
C ILE A 209 -5.16 -12.38 1.00
N LEU A 210 -4.60 -11.97 2.14
CA LEU A 210 -5.04 -12.38 3.47
C LEU A 210 -6.16 -11.46 3.90
N VAL A 211 -7.22 -12.03 4.47
CA VAL A 211 -8.36 -11.29 5.01
C VAL A 211 -8.35 -11.40 6.53
N GLU A 212 -8.41 -10.25 7.22
CA GLU A 212 -8.49 -10.13 8.67
C GLU A 212 -9.76 -10.74 9.24
N GLU A 213 -9.64 -11.37 10.41
CA GLU A 213 -10.80 -11.85 11.13
C GLU A 213 -11.72 -10.73 11.62
N GLY A 214 -12.98 -10.79 11.20
CA GLY A 214 -14.07 -9.94 11.67
C GLY A 214 -14.08 -8.54 11.07
N LYS A 215 -12.93 -7.89 10.94
CA LYS A 215 -12.81 -6.54 10.35
C LYS A 215 -12.57 -6.54 8.85
N HIS A 216 -12.19 -7.70 8.28
CA HIS A 216 -11.97 -7.95 6.86
C HIS A 216 -10.96 -7.08 6.10
N ALA A 217 -10.23 -6.22 6.82
CA ALA A 217 -9.10 -5.51 6.24
C ALA A 217 -8.13 -6.52 5.61
N SER A 218 -7.48 -6.10 4.54
CA SER A 218 -6.72 -7.02 3.70
C SER A 218 -5.23 -6.77 3.78
N CYS A 219 -4.45 -7.85 3.65
CA CYS A 219 -3.00 -7.79 3.53
C CYS A 219 -2.54 -8.62 2.33
N THR A 220 -1.39 -8.27 1.76
CA THR A 220 -0.77 -9.02 0.67
C THR A 220 -0.11 -10.29 1.22
N ASP A 221 -0.06 -11.34 0.41
CA ASP A 221 0.70 -12.57 0.66
C ASP A 221 1.41 -12.95 -0.65
N MET A 222 2.71 -12.65 -0.71
CA MET A 222 3.45 -12.79 -1.97
C MET A 222 3.72 -14.25 -2.29
N ASN A 223 3.99 -15.08 -1.28
CA ASN A 223 4.38 -16.47 -1.48
C ASN A 223 3.19 -17.43 -1.35
N GLY A 224 1.99 -16.96 -1.02
CA GLY A 224 0.78 -17.77 -0.91
C GLY A 224 0.90 -18.88 0.12
N ASP A 225 1.49 -18.62 1.28
CA ASP A 225 1.64 -19.58 2.38
C ASP A 225 0.59 -19.41 3.51
N GLY A 226 -0.21 -18.34 3.46
CA GLY A 226 -1.26 -18.07 4.44
C GLY A 226 -0.76 -17.44 5.75
N MET A 227 0.49 -16.97 5.80
CA MET A 227 1.11 -16.27 6.92
C MET A 227 1.70 -14.95 6.47
N TYR A 228 1.41 -13.87 7.19
CA TYR A 228 2.05 -12.59 6.93
C TYR A 228 3.47 -12.53 7.51
N THR A 229 4.42 -12.16 6.67
CA THR A 229 5.83 -11.93 7.00
C THR A 229 6.20 -10.47 6.70
N PRO A 230 6.46 -9.64 7.73
CA PRO A 230 6.88 -8.24 7.54
C PRO A 230 8.13 -8.11 6.66
N GLY A 231 8.11 -7.18 5.72
CA GLY A 231 9.23 -6.88 4.82
C GLY A 231 9.32 -7.83 3.62
N TYR A 232 8.56 -8.92 3.67
CA TYR A 232 8.47 -9.91 2.62
C TYR A 232 7.13 -9.77 1.89
N ASP A 233 6.02 -10.06 2.57
CA ASP A 233 4.68 -9.97 1.96
C ASP A 233 4.23 -8.53 1.73
N VAL A 234 4.71 -7.60 2.55
CA VAL A 234 4.60 -6.16 2.37
C VAL A 234 6.01 -5.60 2.40
N ASN A 235 6.42 -4.97 1.30
CA ASN A 235 7.77 -4.41 1.15
C ASN A 235 7.78 -2.89 0.95
N GLN A 236 6.60 -2.27 1.07
CA GLN A 236 6.43 -0.82 1.16
C GLN A 236 5.59 -0.55 2.40
N ARG A 237 5.98 0.45 3.21
CA ARG A 237 5.28 0.81 4.46
C ARG A 237 5.13 -0.38 5.44
N VAL A 238 6.19 -1.18 5.54
CA VAL A 238 6.27 -2.45 6.30
C VAL A 238 5.84 -2.35 7.77
N ASN A 239 5.91 -1.14 8.34
CA ASN A 239 5.86 -0.95 9.79
C ASN A 239 4.47 -1.12 10.43
N ASP A 240 3.41 -1.40 9.66
CA ASP A 240 2.08 -1.63 10.23
C ASP A 240 1.22 -2.56 9.38
N ALA A 241 1.21 -3.85 9.73
CA ALA A 241 0.46 -4.89 9.04
C ALA A 241 -1.02 -4.85 9.41
N TRP A 242 -1.73 -3.84 8.91
CA TRP A 242 -3.18 -3.81 8.99
C TRP A 242 -3.78 -4.98 8.20
N GLY A 243 -5.00 -5.42 8.50
CA GLY A 243 -5.63 -6.49 7.72
C GLY A 243 -5.16 -7.92 8.01
N VAL A 244 -4.34 -8.12 9.05
CA VAL A 244 -3.96 -9.45 9.58
C VAL A 244 -3.96 -9.49 11.10
N ARG A 245 -4.41 -8.43 11.77
CA ARG A 245 -4.48 -8.35 13.24
C ARG A 245 -5.81 -8.94 13.71
N ASP A 246 -5.93 -10.25 13.65
CA ASP A 246 -7.14 -10.98 14.08
C ASP A 246 -7.55 -10.70 15.53
N VAL A 247 -6.60 -10.28 16.37
CA VAL A 247 -6.87 -9.84 17.75
C VAL A 247 -7.80 -8.63 17.85
N ILE A 248 -7.95 -7.80 16.79
CA ILE A 248 -8.84 -6.63 16.80
C ILE A 248 -10.30 -7.05 17.03
N ARG A 249 -10.70 -8.22 16.52
CA ARG A 249 -12.01 -8.79 16.81
C ARG A 249 -12.29 -8.92 18.31
N THR A 250 -11.26 -9.25 19.10
CA THR A 250 -11.39 -9.41 20.56
C THR A 250 -11.40 -8.08 21.33
N GLY A 251 -11.39 -6.94 20.63
CA GLY A 251 -11.38 -5.60 21.22
C GLY A 251 -9.98 -5.11 21.62
N ASN A 252 -8.94 -5.88 21.34
CA ASN A 252 -7.55 -5.53 21.64
C ASN A 252 -6.96 -4.65 20.52
N LEU A 253 -7.03 -3.33 20.68
CA LEU A 253 -6.48 -2.35 19.73
C LEU A 253 -5.05 -1.88 20.08
N PHE A 254 -4.47 -2.36 21.18
CA PHE A 254 -3.49 -1.58 21.96
C PHE A 254 -2.00 -1.76 21.60
N SER A 255 -1.64 -2.23 20.40
CA SER A 255 -0.23 -2.23 19.98
C SER A 255 0.04 -1.31 18.78
N SER A 256 1.05 -0.47 18.93
CA SER A 256 1.58 0.39 17.87
C SER A 256 2.25 -0.38 16.73
N THR A 257 2.63 -1.63 16.98
CA THR A 257 3.42 -2.47 16.07
C THR A 257 2.76 -3.83 15.92
N PHE A 258 2.86 -4.40 14.72
CA PHE A 258 2.43 -5.76 14.46
C PHE A 258 3.34 -6.76 15.17
N GLU A 259 2.75 -7.75 15.83
CA GLU A 259 3.45 -8.89 16.41
C GLU A 259 2.85 -10.17 15.85
N SER A 260 3.68 -11.21 15.68
CA SER A 260 3.25 -12.46 15.05
C SER A 260 2.07 -13.16 15.75
N TYR A 261 1.89 -12.96 17.07
CA TYR A 261 0.74 -13.51 17.81
C TYR A 261 -0.60 -12.84 17.46
N MET A 262 -0.57 -11.69 16.78
CA MET A 262 -1.78 -10.95 16.40
C MET A 262 -2.50 -11.58 15.20
N GLN A 263 -1.78 -12.39 14.41
CA GLN A 263 -2.33 -13.12 13.28
C GLN A 263 -2.50 -14.60 13.61
N LYS A 264 -3.48 -15.22 12.96
CA LYS A 264 -3.66 -16.67 12.87
C LYS A 264 -3.14 -17.17 11.52
N THR A 265 -2.64 -18.40 11.48
CA THR A 265 -2.31 -19.03 10.21
C THR A 265 -3.57 -19.32 9.39
N ARG A 266 -3.64 -18.79 8.17
CA ARG A 266 -4.73 -19.13 7.25
C ARG A 266 -4.47 -20.52 6.66
N LYS A 267 -5.53 -21.32 6.59
CA LYS A 267 -5.42 -22.73 6.17
C LYS A 267 -5.79 -22.89 4.70
N PRO A 268 -5.18 -23.85 3.96
CA PRO A 268 -5.46 -24.06 2.54
C PRO A 268 -6.93 -24.30 2.19
N GLU A 269 -7.71 -24.88 3.11
CA GLU A 269 -9.16 -25.10 3.00
C GLU A 269 -9.97 -23.80 3.12
N HIS A 270 -9.41 -22.72 3.67
CA HIS A 270 -10.06 -21.41 3.77
C HIS A 270 -9.75 -20.49 2.60
N ARG A 271 -9.17 -21.03 1.52
CA ARG A 271 -8.97 -20.30 0.27
C ARG A 271 -10.23 -20.23 -0.57
N VAL A 272 -10.41 -19.08 -1.21
CA VAL A 272 -11.44 -18.79 -2.19
C VAL A 272 -10.77 -18.36 -3.50
N PHE A 273 -10.96 -19.17 -4.55
CA PHE A 273 -10.20 -19.08 -5.79
C PHE A 273 -10.89 -18.25 -6.88
N PRO A 274 -10.12 -17.55 -7.74
CA PRO A 274 -10.65 -16.81 -8.87
C PRO A 274 -11.23 -17.72 -9.97
N PRO A 275 -12.23 -17.25 -10.75
CA PRO A 275 -12.75 -17.97 -11.91
C PRO A 275 -11.79 -17.83 -13.10
N LEU A 276 -10.62 -18.48 -13.02
CA LEU A 276 -9.59 -18.36 -14.06
C LEU A 276 -10.09 -18.91 -15.41
N PRO A 277 -9.76 -18.23 -16.54
CA PRO A 277 -10.03 -18.73 -17.88
C PRO A 277 -9.42 -20.10 -18.14
N GLU A 278 -10.01 -20.87 -19.05
CA GLU A 278 -9.60 -22.26 -19.30
C GLU A 278 -8.16 -22.40 -19.78
N ASP A 279 -7.69 -21.43 -20.54
CA ASP A 279 -6.35 -21.30 -21.10
C ASP A 279 -5.34 -20.66 -20.12
N SER A 280 -5.76 -20.33 -18.89
CA SER A 280 -4.85 -19.80 -17.88
C SER A 280 -3.86 -20.87 -17.40
N PRO A 281 -2.53 -20.60 -17.44
CA PRO A 281 -1.54 -21.52 -16.90
C PRO A 281 -1.71 -21.75 -15.38
N HIS A 282 -2.22 -20.73 -14.69
CA HIS A 282 -2.52 -20.78 -13.26
C HIS A 282 -3.72 -21.68 -12.94
N ARG A 283 -4.68 -21.82 -13.88
CA ARG A 283 -5.79 -22.77 -13.73
C ARG A 283 -5.25 -24.19 -13.73
N LYS A 284 -4.41 -24.53 -14.71
CA LYS A 284 -3.79 -25.86 -14.83
C LYS A 284 -2.99 -26.23 -13.58
N LYS A 285 -2.23 -25.28 -13.01
CA LYS A 285 -1.44 -25.50 -11.78
C LYS A 285 -2.31 -25.85 -10.56
N ASN A 286 -3.54 -25.35 -10.51
CA ASN A 286 -4.47 -25.55 -9.40
C ASN A 286 -5.57 -26.58 -9.72
N SER A 287 -5.42 -27.33 -10.80
CA SER A 287 -6.33 -28.42 -11.17
C SER A 287 -5.83 -29.77 -10.67
N VAL A 288 -6.72 -30.61 -10.16
CA VAL A 288 -6.45 -32.02 -9.85
C VAL A 288 -7.45 -32.85 -10.63
N ASN A 289 -6.95 -33.85 -11.38
CA ASN A 289 -7.78 -34.71 -12.25
C ASN A 289 -8.69 -33.90 -13.20
N GLY A 290 -8.17 -32.81 -13.76
CA GLY A 290 -8.90 -31.93 -14.69
C GLY A 290 -9.90 -30.97 -14.02
N ILE A 291 -10.15 -31.10 -12.72
CA ILE A 291 -11.07 -30.22 -11.98
C ILE A 291 -10.26 -29.08 -11.34
N TYR A 292 -10.59 -27.84 -11.69
CA TYR A 292 -9.98 -26.64 -11.11
C TYR A 292 -10.44 -26.41 -9.67
N ALA A 293 -9.50 -26.11 -8.78
CA ALA A 293 -9.73 -25.84 -7.35
C ALA A 293 -10.70 -26.85 -6.68
N PRO A 294 -10.48 -28.17 -6.82
CA PRO A 294 -11.49 -29.18 -6.53
C PRO A 294 -11.87 -29.30 -5.04
N ARG A 295 -11.12 -28.66 -4.15
CA ARG A 295 -11.36 -28.66 -2.70
C ARG A 295 -11.81 -27.30 -2.16
N ASN A 296 -11.85 -26.26 -2.99
CA ASN A 296 -12.05 -24.89 -2.55
C ASN A 296 -13.24 -24.26 -3.28
N ALA A 297 -13.83 -23.23 -2.68
CA ALA A 297 -14.81 -22.40 -3.36
C ALA A 297 -14.12 -21.61 -4.49
N VAL A 298 -14.83 -21.45 -5.61
CA VAL A 298 -14.46 -20.54 -6.68
C VAL A 298 -15.49 -19.42 -6.69
N TYR A 299 -15.03 -18.17 -6.63
CA TYR A 299 -15.95 -17.04 -6.59
C TYR A 299 -16.48 -16.69 -7.98
N GLN A 300 -17.67 -16.08 -8.01
CA GLN A 300 -18.18 -15.37 -9.16
C GLN A 300 -17.53 -14.00 -9.22
N LEU A 301 -17.08 -13.61 -10.40
CA LEU A 301 -16.52 -12.30 -10.66
C LEU A 301 -17.59 -11.42 -11.33
N ARG A 302 -17.87 -10.23 -10.79
CA ARG A 302 -18.89 -9.30 -11.30
C ARG A 302 -18.33 -7.88 -11.46
N PRO A 303 -18.85 -7.05 -12.37
CA PRO A 303 -18.57 -5.62 -12.35
C PRO A 303 -19.08 -4.98 -11.06
N MET A 304 -18.33 -4.08 -10.44
CA MET A 304 -18.86 -3.33 -9.30
C MET A 304 -20.12 -2.53 -9.70
N PRO A 305 -21.26 -2.73 -9.01
CA PRO A 305 -22.45 -1.93 -9.26
C PRO A 305 -22.26 -0.49 -8.77
N SER A 306 -23.01 0.44 -9.37
CA SER A 306 -23.08 1.81 -8.85
C SER A 306 -23.68 1.82 -7.45
N TYR A 307 -23.05 2.54 -6.52
CA TYR A 307 -23.56 2.77 -5.16
C TYR A 307 -25.01 3.25 -5.13
N LYS A 308 -25.48 3.97 -6.18
CA LYS A 308 -26.86 4.43 -6.30
C LYS A 308 -27.90 3.31 -6.30
N LYS A 309 -27.52 2.07 -6.67
CA LYS A 309 -28.43 0.91 -6.59
C LYS A 309 -28.72 0.51 -5.15
N ALA A 310 -27.86 0.87 -4.20
CA ALA A 310 -28.07 0.69 -2.78
C ALA A 310 -28.94 1.80 -2.16
N ALA A 311 -29.50 2.76 -2.93
CA ALA A 311 -30.25 3.89 -2.39
C ALA A 311 -31.34 3.56 -1.33
N PRO A 312 -32.06 2.41 -1.39
CA PRO A 312 -32.98 2.02 -0.31
C PRO A 312 -32.28 1.80 1.04
N ASP A 313 -31.02 1.38 1.04
CA ASP A 313 -30.17 1.15 2.20
C ASP A 313 -29.07 2.23 2.26
N LYS A 314 -29.34 3.29 3.02
CA LYS A 314 -28.43 4.44 3.12
C LYS A 314 -27.06 4.07 3.70
N THR A 315 -26.99 3.07 4.57
CA THR A 315 -25.74 2.62 5.17
C THR A 315 -24.88 1.93 4.12
N LEU A 316 -25.46 0.97 3.40
CA LEU A 316 -24.77 0.32 2.29
C LEU A 316 -24.39 1.29 1.17
N MET A 317 -25.26 2.25 0.85
CA MET A 317 -24.96 3.27 -0.16
C MET A 317 -23.75 4.12 0.23
N HIS A 318 -23.63 4.49 1.51
CA HIS A 318 -22.50 5.27 2.01
C HIS A 318 -21.20 4.47 2.03
N ASP A 319 -21.26 3.21 2.49
CA ASP A 319 -20.14 2.27 2.45
C ASP A 319 -19.60 2.15 1.01
N MET A 320 -20.48 1.83 0.05
CA MET A 320 -20.12 1.70 -1.37
C MET A 320 -19.62 2.99 -2.03
N GLU A 321 -19.99 4.19 -1.53
CA GLU A 321 -19.64 5.47 -2.16
C GLU A 321 -18.12 5.66 -2.24
N SER A 322 -17.40 5.18 -1.23
CA SER A 322 -15.93 5.26 -1.17
C SER A 322 -15.22 4.29 -2.13
N TYR A 323 -15.90 3.22 -2.55
CA TYR A 323 -15.35 2.12 -3.37
C TYR A 323 -15.82 2.14 -4.82
N SER A 324 -17.02 2.64 -5.09
CA SER A 324 -17.62 2.71 -6.43
C SER A 324 -17.02 3.87 -7.21
N VAL A 325 -16.01 3.59 -8.04
CA VAL A 325 -15.41 4.59 -8.93
C VAL A 325 -16.35 4.84 -10.14
N LYS A 326 -16.03 5.85 -10.96
CA LYS A 326 -16.70 6.15 -12.23
C LYS A 326 -16.92 4.86 -13.04
N ALA A 327 -18.06 4.78 -13.72
CA ALA A 327 -18.45 3.60 -14.52
C ALA A 327 -17.48 3.22 -15.65
N TRP A 328 -16.51 4.08 -16.01
CA TRP A 328 -15.52 3.83 -17.05
C TRP A 328 -14.11 4.18 -16.57
N PRO A 329 -13.08 3.42 -16.98
CA PRO A 329 -11.69 3.68 -16.62
C PRO A 329 -11.21 5.04 -17.14
N VAL A 330 -10.31 5.66 -16.39
CA VAL A 330 -9.58 6.85 -16.83
C VAL A 330 -8.46 6.43 -17.78
N VAL A 331 -8.45 6.95 -19.00
CA VAL A 331 -7.39 6.70 -19.99
C VAL A 331 -6.39 7.86 -19.97
N THR A 332 -5.10 7.55 -19.89
CA THR A 332 -4.03 8.55 -19.88
C THR A 332 -2.92 8.21 -20.87
N ASP A 333 -2.36 9.24 -21.51
CA ASP A 333 -1.33 9.14 -22.57
C ASP A 333 0.10 9.44 -22.06
N ASP A 334 0.26 9.70 -20.76
CA ASP A 334 1.46 10.33 -20.21
C ASP A 334 2.53 9.30 -19.81
N TYR A 335 3.56 9.14 -20.65
CA TYR A 335 4.69 8.24 -20.41
C TYR A 335 5.57 8.66 -19.22
N LYS A 336 5.70 9.96 -18.92
CA LYS A 336 6.45 10.41 -17.73
C LYS A 336 5.73 10.02 -16.46
N LYS A 337 4.40 10.04 -16.49
CA LYS A 337 3.57 9.47 -15.44
C LYS A 337 3.66 7.96 -15.31
N VAL A 338 4.28 7.18 -16.20
CA VAL A 338 4.47 5.73 -15.96
C VAL A 338 5.54 5.49 -14.90
N LEU A 339 6.59 6.31 -14.90
CA LEU A 339 7.60 6.33 -13.84
C LEU A 339 7.01 6.91 -12.56
N ASP A 340 6.30 8.04 -12.61
CA ASP A 340 5.62 8.56 -11.42
C ASP A 340 4.50 7.62 -10.93
N TRP A 341 3.82 6.90 -11.81
CA TRP A 341 2.82 5.88 -11.46
C TRP A 341 3.44 4.64 -10.79
N PHE A 342 4.72 4.39 -11.07
CA PHE A 342 5.54 3.39 -10.42
C PHE A 342 6.19 3.93 -9.11
N GLU A 343 6.50 5.22 -9.04
CA GLU A 343 7.32 5.84 -7.97
C GLU A 343 6.54 6.70 -6.96
N SER A 344 5.34 7.20 -7.29
CA SER A 344 4.71 8.29 -6.53
C SER A 344 3.51 7.85 -5.67
N ASP A 345 3.76 7.84 -4.37
CA ASP A 345 2.92 8.50 -3.34
C ASP A 345 3.75 8.88 -2.09
N LEU A 346 5.09 8.85 -2.18
CA LEU A 346 6.00 8.83 -1.04
C LEU A 346 6.51 10.20 -0.57
N PHE A 347 6.54 11.20 -1.44
CA PHE A 347 7.26 12.46 -1.16
C PHE A 347 6.38 13.57 -0.55
N ILE A 348 5.21 13.88 -1.13
CA ILE A 348 4.41 15.05 -0.69
C ILE A 348 3.80 14.84 0.70
N ASN A 349 3.59 13.59 1.12
CA ASN A 349 3.11 13.26 2.46
C ASN A 349 4.23 13.14 3.52
N SER A 350 5.49 13.44 3.17
CA SER A 350 6.65 13.24 4.05
C SER A 350 7.19 14.51 4.71
N LEU A 351 6.42 15.61 4.73
CA LEU A 351 6.83 16.84 5.40
C LEU A 351 5.98 17.04 6.66
N GLY A 352 6.65 17.35 7.77
CA GLY A 352 6.03 17.72 9.04
C GLY A 352 6.38 19.14 9.41
N ILE A 353 5.39 19.93 9.83
CA ILE A 353 5.56 21.28 10.37
C ILE A 353 4.91 21.32 11.73
N SER A 354 5.65 21.71 12.76
CA SER A 354 5.17 21.74 14.14
C SER A 354 5.54 23.03 14.83
N TYR A 355 4.62 23.56 15.62
CA TYR A 355 4.98 24.49 16.68
C TYR A 355 5.79 23.73 17.73
N ARG A 356 6.89 24.31 18.18
CA ARG A 356 7.78 23.73 19.20
C ARG A 356 7.85 24.66 20.41
N TYR A 357 7.78 24.09 21.60
CA TYR A 357 8.07 24.74 22.86
C TYR A 357 9.17 23.96 23.59
N ASP A 358 10.24 24.66 23.98
CA ASP A 358 11.45 24.09 24.60
C ASP A 358 11.88 25.01 25.74
N ASP A 359 11.59 24.62 26.99
CA ASP A 359 11.99 25.31 28.23
C ASP A 359 11.98 26.85 28.16
N LYS A 360 10.82 27.42 27.79
CA LYS A 360 10.49 28.87 27.62
C LYS A 360 10.71 29.46 26.23
N ASN A 361 11.36 28.76 25.32
CA ASN A 361 11.48 29.18 23.92
C ASN A 361 10.35 28.60 23.08
N SER A 362 9.70 29.46 22.30
CA SER A 362 8.75 29.06 21.27
C SER A 362 9.43 29.07 19.91
N GLY A 363 9.03 28.15 19.03
CA GLY A 363 9.69 27.94 17.75
C GLY A 363 8.84 27.18 16.74
N ILE A 364 9.44 26.94 15.57
CA ILE A 364 8.88 26.11 14.51
C ILE A 364 9.87 25.00 14.18
N SER A 365 9.37 23.78 14.08
CA SER A 365 10.11 22.56 13.78
C SER A 365 9.63 21.99 12.45
N PHE A 366 10.57 21.60 11.59
CA PHE A 366 10.32 20.95 10.31
C PHE A 366 10.95 19.55 10.34
N THR A 367 10.17 18.55 9.94
CA THR A 367 10.64 17.16 9.82
C THR A 367 10.51 16.70 8.37
N PHE A 368 11.55 16.10 7.81
CA PHE A 368 11.58 15.65 6.42
C PHE A 368 12.50 14.44 6.22
N PRO A 369 12.41 13.71 5.09
CA PRO A 369 13.20 12.49 4.87
C PRO A 369 14.71 12.72 4.96
N LEU A 370 15.46 11.74 5.46
CA LEU A 370 16.91 11.87 5.63
C LEU A 370 17.61 12.20 4.29
N LEU A 371 17.26 11.50 3.20
CA LEU A 371 17.86 11.72 1.89
C LEU A 371 17.16 12.83 1.08
N VAL A 372 16.46 13.73 1.77
CA VAL A 372 15.60 14.80 1.23
C VAL A 372 14.40 14.24 0.46
N VAL A 373 14.61 13.34 -0.50
CA VAL A 373 13.59 12.74 -1.38
C VAL A 373 13.24 11.28 -1.05
N LYS A 374 14.01 10.61 -0.19
CA LYS A 374 13.82 9.20 0.15
C LYS A 374 13.93 8.98 1.65
N ASN A 375 12.98 8.21 2.19
CA ASN A 375 13.02 7.78 3.58
C ASN A 375 14.05 6.65 3.76
N ILE A 376 14.75 6.67 4.89
CA ILE A 376 15.60 5.56 5.31
C ILE A 376 14.87 4.84 6.44
N GLU A 377 14.49 3.59 6.18
CA GLU A 377 13.94 2.69 7.19
C GLU A 377 15.08 2.14 8.04
N VAL A 378 14.84 1.97 9.34
CA VAL A 378 15.81 1.38 10.28
C VAL A 378 15.44 -0.07 10.52
N PRO A 379 16.02 -1.04 9.79
CA PRO A 379 15.53 -2.43 9.76
C PRO A 379 15.63 -3.18 11.09
N ILE A 380 16.55 -2.79 11.99
CA ILE A 380 16.78 -3.52 13.25
C ILE A 380 15.75 -3.15 14.32
N VAL A 381 15.32 -1.89 14.39
CA VAL A 381 14.40 -1.39 15.42
C VAL A 381 13.03 -0.96 14.88
N GLY A 382 12.85 -1.02 13.55
CA GLY A 382 11.69 -0.49 12.85
C GLY A 382 11.68 1.04 12.81
N GLY A 383 10.81 1.61 11.96
CA GLY A 383 10.63 3.05 11.85
C GLY A 383 11.58 3.75 10.88
N TRP A 384 11.63 5.07 11.00
CA TRP A 384 12.19 5.97 9.99
C TRP A 384 13.26 6.88 10.58
N LEU A 385 14.34 7.08 9.82
CA LEU A 385 15.37 8.07 10.08
C LEU A 385 15.08 9.34 9.27
N LEU A 386 14.96 10.46 9.96
CA LEU A 386 14.48 11.73 9.44
C LEU A 386 15.42 12.87 9.81
N ASN A 387 15.42 13.92 8.99
CA ASN A 387 15.96 15.21 9.38
C ASN A 387 14.90 15.97 10.19
N ARG A 388 15.30 16.56 11.32
CA ARG A 388 14.51 17.54 12.06
C ARG A 388 15.33 18.83 12.18
N ILE A 389 14.82 19.92 11.62
CA ILE A 389 15.36 21.26 11.85
C ILE A 389 14.36 22.07 12.66
N TYR A 390 14.83 22.93 13.55
CA TYR A 390 13.96 23.87 14.23
C TYR A 390 14.64 25.22 14.43
N ILE A 391 13.81 26.25 14.50
CA ILE A 391 14.19 27.61 14.84
C ILE A 391 13.35 28.06 16.03
N GLN A 392 13.96 28.70 17.02
CA GLN A 392 13.31 29.08 18.28
C GLN A 392 13.84 30.40 18.84
N ASP A 393 13.34 30.78 20.02
CA ASP A 393 13.50 32.08 20.69
C ASP A 393 12.64 33.20 20.06
N LYS A 394 12.42 34.30 20.80
CA LYS A 394 11.54 35.44 20.46
C LYS A 394 11.83 36.06 19.07
N LYS A 395 13.03 35.86 18.54
CA LYS A 395 13.46 36.37 17.22
C LYS A 395 13.90 35.26 16.25
N PHE A 396 13.57 33.98 16.54
CA PHE A 396 13.97 32.82 15.72
C PHE A 396 15.48 32.75 15.44
N ARG A 397 16.29 33.12 16.45
CA ARG A 397 17.75 33.24 16.31
C ARG A 397 18.47 31.92 16.52
N ASP A 398 17.90 31.09 17.38
CA ASP A 398 18.44 29.80 17.76
C ASP A 398 18.05 28.77 16.72
N PHE A 399 19.01 27.94 16.33
CA PHE A 399 18.82 26.93 15.28
C PHE A 399 19.25 25.56 15.79
N GLY A 400 18.40 24.56 15.57
CA GLY A 400 18.72 23.18 15.88
C GLY A 400 18.58 22.27 14.67
N TYR A 401 19.46 21.27 14.60
CA TYR A 401 19.40 20.17 13.66
C TYR A 401 19.55 18.86 14.41
N ASN A 402 18.62 17.93 14.21
CA ASN A 402 18.72 16.58 14.72
C ASN A 402 18.44 15.54 13.63
N LEU A 403 19.11 14.40 13.79
CA LEU A 403 18.64 13.15 13.24
C LEU A 403 17.56 12.59 14.18
N LEU A 404 16.38 12.36 13.66
CA LEU A 404 15.21 11.84 14.37
C LEU A 404 14.95 10.40 13.94
N ILE A 405 14.89 9.50 14.91
CA ILE A 405 14.38 8.14 14.76
C ILE A 405 12.99 8.12 15.38
N THR A 406 11.99 7.74 14.58
CA THR A 406 10.64 7.55 15.09
C THR A 406 9.98 6.38 14.37
N SER A 407 9.19 5.61 15.10
CA SER A 407 8.36 4.55 14.53
C SER A 407 7.31 5.10 13.57
N SER A 408 6.70 4.20 12.81
CA SER A 408 5.75 4.48 11.75
C SER A 408 4.73 5.57 12.09
N ALA A 409 4.33 6.27 11.05
CA ALA A 409 3.26 7.24 11.06
C ALA A 409 1.87 6.69 11.42
N SER A 410 1.75 5.37 11.43
CA SER A 410 0.54 4.58 11.57
C SER A 410 0.19 4.33 13.04
N ALA A 411 1.17 4.45 13.94
CA ALA A 411 0.94 4.23 15.37
C ALA A 411 0.30 5.46 16.04
N PHE A 412 -0.76 5.22 16.82
CA PHE A 412 -1.41 6.26 17.64
C PHE A 412 -0.44 6.85 18.68
N LEU A 413 0.34 6.00 19.35
CA LEU A 413 1.35 6.35 20.35
C LEU A 413 2.67 5.66 19.98
N SER A 414 3.79 6.37 20.11
CA SER A 414 5.08 5.85 19.70
C SER A 414 6.25 6.54 20.39
N PRO A 415 7.31 5.80 20.78
CA PRO A 415 8.53 6.43 21.23
C PRO A 415 9.25 7.12 20.07
N TYR A 416 10.08 8.10 20.39
CA TYR A 416 11.05 8.65 19.46
C TYR A 416 12.36 8.98 20.17
N PHE A 417 13.41 9.06 19.36
CA PHE A 417 14.73 9.44 19.80
C PHE A 417 15.35 10.38 18.76
N SER A 418 16.07 11.40 19.20
CA SER A 418 16.80 12.27 18.29
C SER A 418 18.11 12.74 18.89
N ALA A 419 19.10 12.96 18.02
CA ALA A 419 20.39 13.48 18.42
C ALA A 419 20.91 14.46 17.36
N GLY A 420 21.63 15.49 17.79
CA GLY A 420 22.26 16.43 16.88
C GLY A 420 22.84 17.65 17.57
N LEU A 421 22.72 18.81 16.93
CA LEU A 421 23.38 20.05 17.35
C LEU A 421 22.36 21.18 17.48
N GLU A 422 22.59 22.06 18.43
CA GLU A 422 21.85 23.30 18.60
C GLU A 422 22.81 24.46 18.74
N VAL A 423 22.50 25.56 18.07
CA VAL A 423 23.27 26.79 18.05
C VAL A 423 22.41 27.88 18.68
N ASP A 424 22.75 28.25 19.91
CA ASP A 424 22.12 29.32 20.67
C ASP A 424 22.84 30.64 20.39
N LYS A 425 22.09 31.73 20.20
CA LYS A 425 22.62 33.08 20.00
C LYS A 425 22.16 34.01 21.10
N SER A 426 23.06 34.33 22.02
CA SER A 426 22.83 35.31 23.08
C SER A 426 23.45 36.67 22.74
N GLU A 427 22.71 37.73 23.03
CA GLU A 427 23.23 39.10 22.98
C GLU A 427 24.08 39.35 24.23
N THR A 428 25.35 39.66 24.05
CA THR A 428 26.31 39.80 25.17
C THR A 428 26.67 41.25 25.47
N GLY A 429 26.22 42.18 24.63
CA GLY A 429 26.39 43.63 24.81
C GLY A 429 26.18 44.38 23.50
N THR A 430 26.59 45.64 23.46
CA THR A 430 26.64 46.48 22.25
C THR A 430 28.08 46.89 21.97
N ASN A 431 28.47 46.93 20.70
CA ASN A 431 29.77 47.45 20.28
C ASN A 431 29.84 48.97 20.45
N GLU A 432 31.01 49.56 20.22
CA GLU A 432 31.25 51.02 20.32
C GLU A 432 30.38 51.85 19.36
N SER A 433 29.78 51.22 18.34
CA SER A 433 28.84 51.84 17.39
C SER A 433 27.36 51.67 17.78
N GLY A 434 27.07 51.08 18.95
CA GLY A 434 25.71 50.83 19.43
C GLY A 434 25.03 49.61 18.81
N GLU A 435 25.73 48.79 18.02
CA GLU A 435 25.19 47.57 17.44
C GLU A 435 25.31 46.39 18.41
N PRO A 436 24.29 45.53 18.52
CA PRO A 436 24.33 44.37 19.40
C PRO A 436 25.41 43.36 18.98
N VAL A 437 26.22 42.93 19.95
CA VAL A 437 27.21 41.87 19.81
C VAL A 437 26.57 40.56 20.25
N PHE A 438 26.70 39.53 19.41
CA PHE A 438 26.15 38.21 19.66
C PHE A 438 27.25 37.19 19.90
N GLU A 439 27.11 36.42 20.96
CA GLU A 439 27.88 35.20 21.17
C GLU A 439 27.10 34.00 20.60
N LYS A 440 27.82 33.06 20.01
CA LYS A 440 27.26 31.80 19.50
C LYS A 440 27.77 30.66 20.34
N LYS A 441 26.85 29.87 20.90
CA LYS A 441 27.19 28.64 21.61
C LYS A 441 26.58 27.46 20.87
N THR A 442 27.41 26.44 20.60
CA THR A 442 26.95 25.20 19.97
C THR A 442 26.99 24.08 21.00
N ASP A 443 25.84 23.48 21.28
CA ASP A 443 25.70 22.35 22.20
C ASP A 443 25.26 21.09 21.43
N PHE A 444 25.81 19.94 21.81
CA PHE A 444 25.25 18.65 21.37
C PHE A 444 23.94 18.40 22.11
N THR A 445 22.95 17.87 21.42
CA THR A 445 21.62 17.63 21.97
C THR A 445 21.16 16.20 21.76
N MET A 446 20.51 15.65 22.77
CA MET A 446 19.78 14.39 22.69
C MET A 446 18.37 14.63 23.21
N GLU A 447 17.37 14.07 22.55
CA GLU A 447 15.98 14.17 22.98
C GLU A 447 15.30 12.82 22.79
N THR A 448 14.56 12.37 23.81
CA THR A 448 13.72 11.18 23.73
C THR A 448 12.35 11.48 24.30
N GLY A 449 11.33 10.79 23.80
CA GLY A 449 9.97 11.09 24.20
C GLY A 449 8.93 10.20 23.56
N ILE A 450 7.68 10.62 23.68
CA ILE A 450 6.52 9.99 23.08
C ILE A 450 5.88 10.91 22.05
N LYS A 451 5.34 10.30 21.00
CA LYS A 451 4.61 10.93 19.91
C LYS A 451 3.19 10.35 19.90
N LEU A 452 2.21 11.23 19.95
CA LEU A 452 0.79 10.95 19.77
C LEU A 452 0.32 11.46 18.41
N ARG A 453 -0.63 10.77 17.77
CA ARG A 453 -1.19 11.20 16.49
C ARG A 453 -2.65 10.85 16.31
N ALA A 454 -3.38 11.73 15.65
CA ALA A 454 -4.73 11.47 15.18
C ALA A 454 -4.95 11.93 13.73
N ASN A 455 -5.84 11.23 13.03
CA ASN A 455 -6.44 11.73 11.81
C ASN A 455 -7.54 12.75 12.19
N VAL A 456 -7.37 14.00 11.79
CA VAL A 456 -8.32 15.07 12.14
C VAL A 456 -9.49 15.18 11.16
N THR A 457 -9.42 14.52 9.99
CA THR A 457 -10.43 14.61 8.92
C THR A 457 -11.84 14.26 9.41
N TYR A 458 -11.96 13.27 10.29
CA TYR A 458 -13.24 12.78 10.82
C TYR A 458 -13.52 13.26 12.25
N SER A 459 -12.79 14.27 12.72
CA SER A 459 -12.91 14.80 14.07
C SER A 459 -13.58 16.18 14.10
N PRO A 460 -13.99 16.69 15.29
CA PRO A 460 -14.39 18.09 15.45
C PRO A 460 -13.32 19.10 14.98
N LEU A 461 -12.05 18.67 14.87
CA LEU A 461 -10.92 19.47 14.39
C LEU A 461 -10.70 19.37 12.87
N LYS A 462 -11.70 18.93 12.09
CA LYS A 462 -11.57 18.79 10.63
C LYS A 462 -11.10 20.04 9.88
N PHE A 463 -11.27 21.24 10.45
CA PHE A 463 -10.75 22.48 9.86
C PHE A 463 -9.21 22.48 9.76
N LEU A 464 -8.52 21.74 10.62
CA LEU A 464 -7.06 21.56 10.58
C LEU A 464 -6.61 20.67 9.40
N SER A 465 -7.54 19.94 8.76
CA SER A 465 -7.24 19.05 7.63
C SER A 465 -6.79 19.80 6.37
N VAL A 466 -6.95 21.13 6.33
CA VAL A 466 -6.46 22.00 5.24
C VAL A 466 -4.93 21.94 5.12
N LEU A 467 -4.21 21.80 6.23
CA LEU A 467 -2.75 21.71 6.23
C LEU A 467 -2.25 20.27 6.10
N SER A 468 -2.87 19.35 6.82
CA SER A 468 -2.62 17.91 6.73
C SER A 468 -3.80 17.16 7.34
N LYS A 469 -4.13 16.00 6.78
CA LYS A 469 -5.12 15.07 7.38
C LYS A 469 -4.69 14.58 8.76
N PHE A 470 -3.39 14.65 9.08
CA PHE A 470 -2.83 14.17 10.33
C PHE A 470 -2.19 15.27 11.14
N TRP A 471 -2.49 15.23 12.44
CA TRP A 471 -1.90 16.08 13.45
C TRP A 471 -1.38 15.24 14.60
N GLY A 472 -0.29 15.70 15.21
CA GLY A 472 0.35 15.00 16.30
C GLY A 472 0.88 15.92 17.38
N VAL A 473 1.18 15.30 18.51
CA VAL A 473 1.82 15.92 19.67
C VAL A 473 3.07 15.11 20.00
N ARG A 474 4.23 15.75 20.16
CA ARG A 474 5.43 15.13 20.74
C ARG A 474 5.70 15.72 22.10
N LEU A 475 5.95 14.84 23.06
CA LEU A 475 6.34 15.18 24.42
C LEU A 475 7.70 14.54 24.66
N GLY A 476 8.72 15.37 24.91
CA GLY A 476 10.09 14.89 25.04
C GLY A 476 10.82 15.46 26.24
N ILE A 477 11.88 14.75 26.60
CA ILE A 477 12.92 15.18 27.52
C ILE A 477 14.19 15.36 26.69
N LYS A 478 14.73 16.56 26.72
CA LYS A 478 15.92 16.96 25.95
C LYS A 478 17.07 17.27 26.90
N ASN A 479 18.25 16.80 26.55
CA ASN A 479 19.51 17.11 27.21
C ASN A 479 20.39 17.95 26.28
N LYS A 480 20.99 19.02 26.83
CA LYS A 480 22.10 19.77 26.21
C LYS A 480 23.44 19.35 26.85
N GLY A 481 24.38 18.87 26.04
CA GLY A 481 25.74 18.47 26.45
C GLY A 481 26.01 16.96 26.33
N PHE A 482 27.25 16.61 25.97
CA PHE A 482 27.80 15.24 25.96
C PHE A 482 29.32 15.34 26.13
N PRO A 483 29.98 14.76 27.15
CA PRO A 483 29.50 13.76 28.13
C PRO A 483 28.96 14.32 29.47
N ALA A 484 29.05 15.63 29.73
CA ALA A 484 28.40 16.26 30.90
C ALA A 484 27.01 16.78 30.51
N ILE A 485 25.98 16.31 31.23
CA ILE A 485 24.61 16.83 31.11
C ILE A 485 24.61 18.24 31.69
N ASN A 486 24.51 19.26 30.83
CA ASN A 486 24.54 20.65 31.27
C ASN A 486 23.14 21.17 31.63
N HIS A 487 22.10 20.63 30.97
CA HIS A 487 20.73 21.09 31.15
C HIS A 487 19.72 20.04 30.68
N LEU A 488 18.63 19.86 31.42
CA LEU A 488 17.51 18.97 31.08
C LEU A 488 16.24 19.78 30.87
N ASN A 489 15.63 19.65 29.70
CA ASN A 489 14.46 20.42 29.25
C ASN A 489 13.29 19.50 28.91
N TYR A 490 12.08 20.04 29.04
CA TYR A 490 10.89 19.44 28.47
C TYR A 490 10.57 20.08 27.12
N THR A 491 10.24 19.25 26.14
CA THR A 491 9.87 19.67 24.80
C THR A 491 8.43 19.28 24.50
N LEU A 492 7.68 20.21 23.93
CA LEU A 492 6.34 20.00 23.41
C LEU A 492 6.33 20.42 21.94
N GLU A 493 5.98 19.51 21.03
CA GLU A 493 5.71 19.85 19.64
C GLU A 493 4.25 19.53 19.30
N ILE A 494 3.56 20.45 18.61
CA ILE A 494 2.20 20.24 18.10
C ILE A 494 2.19 20.62 16.63
N GLY A 495 1.81 19.72 15.74
CA GLY A 495 1.95 20.00 14.32
C GLY A 495 1.23 19.10 13.35
N ALA A 496 1.24 19.56 12.11
CA ALA A 496 0.68 18.91 10.95
C ALA A 496 1.75 18.08 10.24
N GLY A 497 1.39 16.87 9.81
CA GLY A 497 2.27 16.02 9.01
C GLY A 497 2.29 14.57 9.47
N VAL A 498 3.06 13.76 8.75
CA VAL A 498 2.94 12.30 8.79
C VAL A 498 4.11 11.64 9.54
N TRP A 499 4.98 12.37 10.25
CA TRP A 499 6.14 11.80 10.95
C TRP A 499 6.11 11.81 12.47
#